data_AF-A0A7C3RI79-F1
#
_entry.id   AF-A0A7C3RI79-F1
#
_cell.length_a   1.000
_cell.length_b   1.000
_cell.length_c   1.000
_cell.angle_alpha   90.00
_cell.angle_beta   90.00
_cell.angle_gamma   90.00
#
_symmetry.space_group_name_H-M   'P 1'
#
loop_
_entity.id
_entity.type
_entity.pdbx_description
1 polymer ?
#
loop_
_entity_poly.entity_id
_entity_poly.type
_entity_poly.pdbx_seq_one_letter_code
_entity_poly.pdbx_strand_id
1 'polypeptide(L)'
;MNQKTAKRYWKLGFSLFAVLLFQFNPIGLRAYKYYVIGNSGDVVRSTSPGLMLMGGGTDVDDAFRWMISKSGGGDFVVIRCSGTDAYNPYIYSLGTVDSVETLIITSRLDAGKSFVVDKVKKAEALFIAGGDQYDYVRYWKGTPLEDAIHYLRDRGVPIGGTSAGMAILGEFLFSAKNGTVYSSEALADPYNKYMTLDRDFLILPYMEKVITDSHFVTRDRMGRLMAFMARIIKDGWSSMVKGIGVDEETAVCVEGNGSASIKGKGYAYFLYSSKVPEVCQPKTPLTFLNIPVYKAGSSATFNLSTWTGSGGVSYTISAENGVLSSTQSGGKIY
;
A
#
# COMPACT_ATOMS: atom_id res chain seq x y z
N MET A 1 4.30 -102.71 -22.46
CA MET A 1 3.10 -102.81 -23.31
C MET A 1 2.37 -101.48 -23.27
N ASN A 2 2.09 -100.89 -24.45
CA ASN A 2 1.25 -99.70 -24.75
C ASN A 2 1.71 -98.32 -24.23
N GLN A 3 2.13 -97.37 -25.10
CA GLN A 3 1.30 -96.44 -25.92
C GLN A 3 0.36 -95.59 -25.03
N LYS A 4 0.28 -94.26 -25.07
CA LYS A 4 0.38 -93.30 -26.19
C LYS A 4 0.19 -91.85 -25.64
N THR A 5 0.64 -90.86 -26.42
CA THR A 5 0.10 -89.48 -26.61
C THR A 5 0.21 -88.38 -25.54
N ALA A 6 1.20 -87.51 -25.79
CA ALA A 6 1.17 -86.04 -25.92
C ALA A 6 0.05 -85.20 -25.25
N LYS A 7 0.46 -84.16 -24.51
CA LYS A 7 0.02 -82.77 -24.76
C LYS A 7 0.96 -81.73 -24.16
N ARG A 8 1.06 -80.64 -24.92
CA ARG A 8 1.96 -79.49 -24.92
C ARG A 8 1.51 -78.44 -23.89
N TYR A 9 2.42 -77.89 -23.08
CA TYR A 9 2.22 -76.58 -22.45
C TYR A 9 3.51 -75.75 -22.50
N TRP A 10 3.37 -74.58 -23.11
CA TRP A 10 4.38 -73.54 -23.24
C TRP A 10 4.61 -72.81 -21.90
N LYS A 11 5.87 -72.43 -21.67
CA LYS A 11 6.25 -71.42 -20.69
C LYS A 11 5.66 -70.05 -21.10
N LEU A 12 5.05 -69.34 -20.17
CA LEU A 12 5.09 -67.87 -20.15
C LEU A 12 5.18 -67.41 -18.69
N GLY A 13 6.29 -66.74 -18.39
CA GLY A 13 6.57 -66.15 -17.09
C GLY A 13 5.64 -64.97 -16.82
N PHE A 14 5.19 -64.87 -15.58
CA PHE A 14 4.53 -63.69 -15.04
C PHE A 14 5.56 -62.55 -14.95
N SER A 15 5.48 -61.57 -15.85
CA SER A 15 6.10 -60.26 -15.62
C SER A 15 5.20 -59.45 -14.68
N LEU A 16 5.70 -59.22 -13.46
CA LEU A 16 5.10 -58.32 -12.49
C LEU A 16 5.28 -56.88 -12.99
N PHE A 17 4.26 -56.28 -13.60
CA PHE A 17 4.23 -54.85 -13.87
C PHE A 17 3.73 -54.14 -12.61
N ALA A 18 4.65 -53.67 -11.78
CA ALA A 18 4.35 -52.74 -10.70
C ALA A 18 4.07 -51.36 -11.34
N VAL A 19 2.79 -51.04 -11.56
CA VAL A 19 2.39 -49.67 -11.87
C VAL A 19 2.54 -48.86 -10.59
N LEU A 20 3.65 -48.12 -10.46
CA LEU A 20 3.75 -47.02 -9.50
C LEU A 20 2.76 -45.95 -9.94
N LEU A 21 1.55 -45.97 -9.38
CA LEU A 21 0.67 -44.82 -9.35
C LEU A 21 1.33 -43.77 -8.46
N PHE A 22 2.10 -42.87 -9.06
CA PHE A 22 2.39 -41.59 -8.43
C PHE A 22 1.05 -40.91 -8.21
N GLN A 23 0.56 -40.92 -6.97
CA GLN A 23 -0.43 -39.94 -6.55
C GLN A 23 0.25 -38.59 -6.68
N PHE A 24 0.00 -37.92 -7.80
CA PHE A 24 0.11 -36.48 -7.87
C PHE A 24 -0.86 -35.96 -6.81
N ASN A 25 -0.33 -35.64 -5.62
CA ASN A 25 -0.94 -34.62 -4.81
C ASN A 25 -0.83 -33.35 -5.65
N PRO A 26 -1.93 -32.78 -6.18
CA PRO A 26 -1.84 -31.42 -6.67
C PRO A 26 -1.39 -30.61 -5.46
N ILE A 27 -0.17 -30.07 -5.51
CA ILE A 27 0.24 -29.00 -4.61
C ILE A 27 -0.87 -27.96 -4.78
N GLY A 28 -1.76 -27.87 -3.79
CA GLY A 28 -2.95 -27.04 -3.88
C GLY A 28 -2.49 -25.62 -4.17
N LEU A 29 -2.64 -25.19 -5.43
CA LEU A 29 -2.47 -23.82 -5.83
C LEU A 29 -3.46 -23.04 -4.97
N ARG A 30 -2.98 -22.32 -3.95
CA ARG A 30 -3.80 -21.29 -3.32
C ARG A 30 -4.13 -20.29 -4.42
N ALA A 31 -5.37 -20.33 -4.89
CA ALA A 31 -5.94 -19.31 -5.74
C ALA A 31 -6.21 -18.06 -4.89
N TYR A 32 -6.12 -16.89 -5.51
CA TYR A 32 -6.75 -15.69 -4.97
C TYR A 32 -8.18 -15.99 -4.48
N LYS A 33 -8.65 -15.20 -3.52
CA LYS A 33 -10.06 -15.22 -3.12
C LYS A 33 -10.77 -14.02 -3.70
N TYR A 34 -12.03 -14.22 -4.07
CA TYR A 34 -12.89 -13.19 -4.64
C TYR A 34 -14.24 -13.21 -3.93
N TYR A 35 -14.72 -12.03 -3.57
CA TYR A 35 -15.99 -11.81 -2.89
C TYR A 35 -16.69 -10.61 -3.52
N VAL A 36 -18.00 -10.65 -3.63
CA VAL A 36 -18.79 -9.56 -4.21
C VAL A 36 -20.11 -9.40 -3.46
N ILE A 37 -20.52 -8.15 -3.26
CA ILE A 37 -21.88 -7.75 -2.90
C ILE A 37 -22.38 -6.73 -3.93
N GLY A 38 -23.67 -6.76 -4.22
CA GLY A 38 -24.26 -5.95 -5.30
C GLY A 38 -24.35 -6.75 -6.60
N ASN A 39 -24.24 -6.05 -7.73
CA ASN A 39 -24.22 -6.66 -9.05
C ASN A 39 -22.87 -7.36 -9.31
N SER A 40 -22.88 -8.54 -9.93
CA SER A 40 -21.64 -9.27 -10.26
C SER A 40 -21.18 -9.07 -11.71
N GLY A 41 -22.03 -8.45 -12.53
CA GLY A 41 -21.70 -7.99 -13.86
C GLY A 41 -20.89 -6.70 -13.82
N ASP A 42 -20.16 -6.44 -14.90
CA ASP A 42 -19.38 -5.22 -15.10
C ASP A 42 -20.30 -4.04 -15.43
N VAL A 43 -20.02 -2.88 -14.85
CA VAL A 43 -20.65 -1.60 -15.22
C VAL A 43 -19.58 -0.64 -15.70
N VAL A 44 -19.96 0.33 -16.52
CA VAL A 44 -19.07 1.45 -16.89
C VAL A 44 -19.71 2.74 -16.44
N ARG A 45 -19.07 3.44 -15.51
CA ARG A 45 -19.47 4.79 -15.08
C ARG A 45 -18.38 5.81 -15.37
N SER A 46 -18.79 7.07 -15.48
CA SER A 46 -17.82 8.17 -15.49
C SER A 46 -17.25 8.37 -14.10
N THR A 47 -15.93 8.26 -13.98
CA THR A 47 -15.21 8.51 -12.73
C THR A 47 -14.61 9.91 -12.71
N SER A 48 -14.18 10.35 -11.54
CA SER A 48 -13.32 11.53 -11.40
C SER A 48 -12.04 11.16 -10.64
N PRO A 49 -10.87 11.69 -11.05
CA PRO A 49 -9.61 11.34 -10.41
C PRO A 49 -9.59 11.74 -8.93
N GLY A 50 -8.94 10.91 -8.11
CA GLY A 50 -8.66 11.25 -6.72
C GLY A 50 -7.72 10.25 -6.06
N LEU A 51 -7.03 10.70 -5.00
CA LEU A 51 -6.24 9.83 -4.13
C LEU A 51 -6.69 9.90 -2.67
N MET A 52 -6.85 8.76 -2.02
CA MET A 52 -7.11 8.69 -0.57
C MET A 52 -5.90 8.09 0.16
N LEU A 53 -5.27 8.90 1.02
CA LEU A 53 -4.19 8.45 1.91
C LEU A 53 -4.76 8.33 3.34
N MET A 54 -5.09 7.12 3.80
CA MET A 54 -5.68 6.91 5.12
C MET A 54 -4.70 6.30 6.12
N GLY A 55 -4.61 6.90 7.31
CA GLY A 55 -3.58 6.55 8.30
C GLY A 55 -3.85 5.26 9.09
N GLY A 56 -4.94 4.54 8.85
CA GLY A 56 -5.28 3.32 9.57
C GLY A 56 -6.12 3.55 10.82
N GLY A 57 -6.22 2.54 11.68
CA GLY A 57 -7.18 2.53 12.79
C GLY A 57 -8.61 2.28 12.29
N THR A 58 -9.60 2.89 12.94
CA THR A 58 -10.98 2.88 12.45
C THR A 58 -11.07 3.59 11.10
N ASP A 59 -11.77 2.99 10.15
CA ASP A 59 -12.00 3.56 8.83
C ASP A 59 -12.80 4.89 8.90
N VAL A 60 -12.52 5.82 7.99
CA VAL A 60 -13.13 7.16 7.98
C VAL A 60 -14.28 7.21 6.98
N ASP A 61 -15.52 7.12 7.49
CA ASP A 61 -16.73 7.11 6.67
C ASP A 61 -16.78 8.23 5.61
N ASP A 62 -16.47 9.47 6.01
CA ASP A 62 -16.52 10.62 5.10
C ASP A 62 -15.49 10.53 3.96
N ALA A 63 -14.38 9.82 4.18
CA ALA A 63 -13.41 9.55 3.14
C ALA A 63 -13.95 8.50 2.17
N PHE A 64 -14.56 7.42 2.66
CA PHE A 64 -15.21 6.43 1.80
C PHE A 64 -16.39 7.02 1.02
N ARG A 65 -17.26 7.83 1.64
CA ARG A 65 -18.32 8.55 0.93
C ARG A 65 -17.76 9.47 -0.15
N TRP A 66 -16.65 10.17 0.13
CA TRP A 66 -15.96 10.96 -0.88
C TRP A 66 -15.48 10.09 -2.04
N MET A 67 -14.84 8.96 -1.78
CA MET A 67 -14.33 8.07 -2.83
C MET A 67 -15.46 7.39 -3.63
N ILE A 68 -16.55 7.00 -2.97
CA ILE A 68 -17.77 6.51 -3.63
C ILE A 68 -18.29 7.58 -4.59
N SER A 69 -18.34 8.84 -4.18
CA SER A 69 -18.78 9.93 -5.07
C SER A 69 -17.89 10.10 -6.30
N LYS A 70 -16.58 9.81 -6.18
CA LYS A 70 -15.63 9.83 -7.28
C LYS A 70 -15.79 8.67 -8.27
N SER A 71 -16.36 7.55 -7.82
CA SER A 71 -16.58 6.35 -8.65
C SER A 71 -17.77 6.48 -9.61
N GLY A 72 -18.60 7.51 -9.47
CA GLY A 72 -19.85 7.61 -10.24
C GLY A 72 -20.86 6.49 -9.92
N GLY A 73 -20.68 5.79 -8.79
CA GLY A 73 -21.52 4.67 -8.36
C GLY A 73 -21.28 3.37 -9.14
N GLY A 74 -20.08 3.16 -9.67
CA GLY A 74 -19.69 1.92 -10.36
C GLY A 74 -19.18 0.83 -9.41
N ASP A 75 -18.29 -0.02 -9.90
CA ASP A 75 -17.68 -1.10 -9.15
C ASP A 75 -16.57 -0.59 -8.22
N PHE A 76 -16.74 -0.83 -6.91
CA PHE A 76 -15.75 -0.48 -5.91
C PHE A 76 -14.90 -1.70 -5.55
N VAL A 77 -13.67 -1.76 -6.06
CA VAL A 77 -12.78 -2.90 -5.86
C VAL A 77 -11.82 -2.66 -4.69
N VAL A 78 -11.74 -3.64 -3.80
CA VAL A 78 -10.82 -3.70 -2.67
C VAL A 78 -9.79 -4.79 -2.94
N ILE A 79 -8.50 -4.45 -2.91
CA ILE A 79 -7.41 -5.42 -3.03
C ILE A 79 -6.61 -5.53 -1.72
N ARG A 80 -6.24 -6.76 -1.35
CA ARG A 80 -5.53 -7.05 -0.09
C ARG A 80 -4.73 -8.35 -0.15
N CYS A 81 -3.78 -8.55 0.77
CA CYS A 81 -2.94 -9.76 0.86
C CYS A 81 -3.34 -10.70 2.00
N SER A 82 -4.19 -10.28 2.91
CA SER A 82 -4.59 -11.04 4.11
C SER A 82 -6.00 -10.65 4.54
N GLY A 83 -6.62 -11.36 5.49
CA GLY A 83 -7.94 -11.00 6.05
C GLY A 83 -9.13 -11.53 5.26
N THR A 84 -10.21 -10.73 5.17
CA THR A 84 -11.53 -11.12 4.65
C THR A 84 -12.13 -10.05 3.73
N ASP A 85 -13.38 -10.22 3.33
CA ASP A 85 -14.21 -9.26 2.59
C ASP A 85 -14.95 -8.26 3.50
N ALA A 86 -14.48 -8.00 4.72
CA ALA A 86 -15.16 -7.11 5.68
C ALA A 86 -15.44 -5.68 5.16
N TYR A 87 -14.67 -5.22 4.16
CA TYR A 87 -14.93 -3.94 3.49
C TYR A 87 -16.20 -3.96 2.62
N ASN A 88 -16.61 -5.12 2.10
CA ASN A 88 -17.77 -5.25 1.22
C ASN A 88 -19.06 -4.70 1.88
N PRO A 89 -19.54 -5.26 3.01
CA PRO A 89 -20.77 -4.77 3.63
C PRO A 89 -20.62 -3.33 4.17
N TYR A 90 -19.43 -2.96 4.64
CA TYR A 90 -19.17 -1.61 5.15
C TYR A 90 -19.31 -0.55 4.05
N ILE A 91 -18.53 -0.66 2.96
CA ILE A 91 -18.55 0.31 1.86
C ILE A 91 -19.94 0.33 1.20
N TYR A 92 -20.55 -0.84 0.99
CA TYR A 92 -21.87 -0.95 0.38
C TYR A 92 -22.97 -0.27 1.22
N SER A 93 -22.79 -0.16 2.54
CA SER A 93 -23.72 0.55 3.43
C SER A 93 -23.55 2.08 3.44
N LEU A 94 -22.41 2.60 2.96
CA LEU A 94 -22.07 4.03 3.08
C LEU A 94 -22.59 4.91 1.95
N GLY A 95 -22.96 4.31 0.82
CA GLY A 95 -23.42 5.04 -0.36
C GLY A 95 -23.79 4.11 -1.52
N THR A 96 -24.18 4.71 -2.65
CA THR A 96 -24.58 3.95 -3.84
C THR A 96 -23.37 3.58 -4.70
N VAL A 97 -23.19 2.29 -4.90
CA VAL A 97 -22.23 1.65 -5.82
C VAL A 97 -22.93 0.48 -6.51
N ASP A 98 -22.47 0.09 -7.70
CA ASP A 98 -23.03 -1.07 -8.41
C ASP A 98 -22.66 -2.37 -7.69
N SER A 99 -21.40 -2.44 -7.25
CA SER A 99 -20.86 -3.54 -6.45
C SER A 99 -19.74 -3.08 -5.52
N VAL A 100 -19.49 -3.87 -4.47
CA VAL A 100 -18.20 -3.87 -3.78
C VAL A 100 -17.59 -5.24 -3.91
N GLU A 101 -16.36 -5.29 -4.40
CA GLU A 101 -15.65 -6.53 -4.68
C GLU A 101 -14.35 -6.60 -3.88
N THR A 102 -14.06 -7.71 -3.21
CA THR A 102 -12.77 -7.92 -2.54
C THR A 102 -11.97 -9.02 -3.25
N LEU A 103 -10.73 -8.69 -3.62
CA LEU A 103 -9.73 -9.65 -4.07
C LEU A 103 -8.64 -9.82 -3.00
N ILE A 104 -8.42 -11.07 -2.56
CA ILE A 104 -7.30 -11.42 -1.68
C ILE A 104 -6.21 -12.11 -2.51
N ILE A 105 -5.11 -11.41 -2.74
CA ILE A 105 -4.06 -11.75 -3.71
C ILE A 105 -2.77 -12.04 -2.96
N THR A 106 -2.46 -13.34 -2.76
CA THR A 106 -1.43 -13.78 -1.81
C THR A 106 -0.16 -14.35 -2.47
N SER A 107 -0.02 -14.16 -3.78
CA SER A 107 1.14 -14.64 -4.53
C SER A 107 1.36 -13.83 -5.80
N ARG A 108 2.60 -13.86 -6.33
CA ARG A 108 2.92 -13.27 -7.65
C ARG A 108 2.14 -13.94 -8.79
N LEU A 109 1.89 -15.24 -8.67
CA LEU A 109 1.12 -16.00 -9.65
C LEU A 109 -0.33 -15.49 -9.69
N ASP A 110 -0.95 -15.27 -8.53
CA ASP A 110 -2.30 -14.72 -8.44
C ASP A 110 -2.39 -13.29 -8.99
N ALA A 111 -1.38 -12.46 -8.70
CA ALA A 111 -1.29 -11.10 -9.23
C ALA A 111 -1.15 -11.05 -10.76
N GLY A 112 -0.81 -12.17 -11.42
CA GLY A 112 -0.75 -12.29 -12.87
C GLY A 112 -1.96 -12.99 -13.50
N LYS A 113 -2.94 -13.47 -12.73
CA LYS A 113 -4.10 -14.18 -13.29
C LYS A 113 -5.05 -13.21 -14.00
N SER A 114 -5.49 -13.57 -15.20
CA SER A 114 -6.39 -12.74 -16.02
C SER A 114 -7.61 -12.26 -15.25
N PHE A 115 -8.28 -13.14 -14.49
CA PHE A 115 -9.42 -12.75 -13.67
C PHE A 115 -9.12 -11.61 -12.70
N VAL A 116 -7.99 -11.66 -11.99
CA VAL A 116 -7.58 -10.63 -11.01
C VAL A 116 -7.30 -9.33 -11.73
N VAL A 117 -6.52 -9.39 -12.82
CA VAL A 117 -6.15 -8.23 -13.64
C VAL A 117 -7.40 -7.59 -14.25
N ASP A 118 -8.31 -8.38 -14.81
CA ASP A 118 -9.53 -7.90 -15.46
C ASP A 118 -10.47 -7.24 -14.46
N LYS A 119 -10.66 -7.83 -13.27
CA LYS A 119 -11.47 -7.22 -12.21
C LYS A 119 -10.90 -5.87 -11.76
N VAL A 120 -9.58 -5.79 -11.56
CA VAL A 120 -8.96 -4.51 -11.21
C VAL A 120 -9.09 -3.50 -12.36
N LYS A 121 -8.81 -3.87 -13.61
CA LYS A 121 -8.88 -2.94 -14.75
C LYS A 121 -10.26 -2.36 -15.00
N LYS A 122 -11.32 -3.06 -14.57
CA LYS A 122 -12.71 -2.65 -14.77
C LYS A 122 -13.22 -1.69 -13.71
N ALA A 123 -12.69 -1.74 -12.49
CA ALA A 123 -13.10 -0.94 -11.35
C ALA A 123 -13.32 0.56 -11.64
N GLU A 124 -14.35 1.13 -11.00
CA GLU A 124 -14.60 2.57 -10.93
C GLU A 124 -14.07 3.21 -9.64
N ALA A 125 -13.63 2.41 -8.67
CA ALA A 125 -12.80 2.83 -7.54
C ALA A 125 -11.91 1.67 -7.10
N LEU A 126 -10.66 1.96 -6.72
CA LEU A 126 -9.74 0.96 -6.19
C LEU A 126 -9.22 1.34 -4.80
N PHE A 127 -9.49 0.51 -3.80
CA PHE A 127 -8.98 0.69 -2.44
C PHE A 127 -8.04 -0.45 -2.03
N ILE A 128 -6.88 -0.09 -1.48
CA ILE A 128 -5.86 -1.04 -1.00
C ILE A 128 -5.94 -1.10 0.52
N ALA A 129 -6.32 -2.27 1.05
CA ALA A 129 -6.54 -2.43 2.49
C ALA A 129 -5.24 -2.38 3.31
N GLY A 130 -5.40 -2.33 4.64
CA GLY A 130 -4.30 -2.55 5.58
C GLY A 130 -3.78 -4.00 5.55
N GLY A 131 -2.64 -4.22 6.20
CA GLY A 131 -1.93 -5.51 6.19
C GLY A 131 -0.45 -5.33 6.49
N ASP A 132 0.38 -6.18 5.87
CA ASP A 132 1.83 -6.00 5.82
C ASP A 132 2.20 -5.42 4.45
N GLN A 133 2.83 -4.25 4.42
CA GLN A 133 3.23 -3.63 3.16
C GLN A 133 4.30 -4.42 2.39
N TYR A 134 5.09 -5.26 3.08
CA TYR A 134 6.04 -6.14 2.40
C TYR A 134 5.33 -7.19 1.55
N ASP A 135 4.14 -7.63 1.96
CA ASP A 135 3.33 -8.55 1.16
C ASP A 135 2.92 -7.90 -0.17
N TYR A 136 2.51 -6.63 -0.15
CA TYR A 136 2.18 -5.89 -1.36
C TYR A 136 3.39 -5.76 -2.29
N VAL A 137 4.54 -5.36 -1.74
CA VAL A 137 5.79 -5.24 -2.52
C VAL A 137 6.17 -6.60 -3.13
N ARG A 138 6.25 -7.67 -2.32
CA ARG A 138 6.76 -8.97 -2.81
C ARG A 138 5.80 -9.66 -3.78
N TYR A 139 4.48 -9.48 -3.62
CA TYR A 139 3.49 -10.16 -4.45
C TYR A 139 3.06 -9.37 -5.68
N TRP A 140 3.02 -8.04 -5.63
CA TRP A 140 2.38 -7.25 -6.68
C TRP A 140 3.36 -6.43 -7.53
N LYS A 141 4.51 -6.02 -6.98
CA LYS A 141 5.51 -5.24 -7.74
C LYS A 141 6.07 -6.01 -8.93
N GLY A 142 6.14 -5.38 -10.09
CA GLY A 142 6.53 -5.96 -11.37
C GLY A 142 5.61 -7.09 -11.82
N THR A 143 4.31 -6.99 -11.57
CA THR A 143 3.31 -7.97 -12.04
C THR A 143 2.20 -7.29 -12.85
N PRO A 144 1.42 -8.04 -13.65
CA PRO A 144 0.28 -7.49 -14.39
C PRO A 144 -0.75 -6.76 -13.52
N LEU A 145 -0.84 -7.06 -12.22
CA LEU A 145 -1.66 -6.31 -11.28
C LEU A 145 -1.17 -4.87 -11.09
N GLU A 146 0.15 -4.63 -11.04
CA GLU A 146 0.69 -3.27 -10.99
C GLU A 146 0.29 -2.48 -12.23
N ASP A 147 0.44 -3.08 -13.41
CA ASP A 147 0.03 -2.49 -14.68
C ASP A 147 -1.49 -2.18 -14.70
N ALA A 148 -2.30 -3.05 -14.08
CA ALA A 148 -3.74 -2.82 -13.93
C ALA A 148 -4.05 -1.59 -13.05
N ILE A 149 -3.30 -1.39 -11.96
CA ILE A 149 -3.45 -0.22 -11.08
C ILE A 149 -3.05 1.05 -11.84
N HIS A 150 -1.96 1.01 -12.61
CA HIS A 150 -1.53 2.13 -13.45
C HIS A 150 -2.55 2.42 -14.56
N TYR A 151 -3.18 1.40 -15.14
CA TYR A 151 -4.26 1.56 -16.11
C TYR A 151 -5.47 2.28 -15.50
N LEU A 152 -5.85 1.97 -14.26
CA LEU A 152 -6.91 2.70 -13.54
C LEU A 152 -6.56 4.17 -13.31
N ARG A 153 -5.31 4.44 -12.91
CA ARG A 153 -4.80 5.81 -12.79
C ARG A 153 -4.98 6.57 -14.10
N ASP A 154 -4.57 5.98 -15.22
CA ASP A 154 -4.63 6.63 -16.54
C ASP A 154 -6.07 6.87 -17.01
N ARG A 155 -7.03 6.05 -16.56
CA ARG A 155 -8.48 6.24 -16.75
C ARG A 155 -9.08 7.34 -15.86
N GLY A 156 -8.33 7.87 -14.89
CA GLY A 156 -8.88 8.82 -13.92
C GLY A 156 -9.80 8.17 -12.89
N VAL A 157 -9.54 6.91 -12.53
CA VAL A 157 -10.24 6.20 -11.46
C VAL A 157 -9.65 6.60 -10.10
N PRO A 158 -10.47 6.88 -9.07
CA PRO A 158 -9.98 7.17 -7.73
C PRO A 158 -9.27 5.95 -7.12
N ILE A 159 -8.07 6.16 -6.58
CA ILE A 159 -7.25 5.12 -5.94
C ILE A 159 -6.99 5.50 -4.48
N GLY A 160 -7.16 4.57 -3.55
CA GLY A 160 -7.00 4.84 -2.12
C GLY A 160 -6.31 3.71 -1.41
N GLY A 161 -5.84 3.98 -0.20
CA GLY A 161 -5.32 2.92 0.66
C GLY A 161 -5.21 3.34 2.12
N THR A 162 -5.18 2.34 2.99
CA THR A 162 -5.04 2.53 4.44
C THR A 162 -3.86 1.79 5.02
N SER A 163 -3.20 2.37 6.02
CA SER A 163 -2.11 1.70 6.74
C SER A 163 -1.00 1.22 5.78
N ALA A 164 -0.79 -0.09 5.63
CA ALA A 164 0.10 -0.68 4.64
C ALA A 164 -0.29 -0.37 3.18
N GLY A 165 -1.58 -0.28 2.89
CA GLY A 165 -2.08 0.12 1.57
C GLY A 165 -1.76 1.57 1.24
N MET A 166 -1.80 2.46 2.24
CA MET A 166 -1.32 3.85 2.09
C MET A 166 0.20 3.89 1.85
N ALA A 167 0.97 3.06 2.57
CA ALA A 167 2.43 3.06 2.52
C ALA A 167 3.01 2.83 1.12
N ILE A 168 2.28 2.13 0.24
CA ILE A 168 2.72 1.81 -1.12
C ILE A 168 2.25 2.82 -2.18
N LEU A 169 1.50 3.86 -1.80
CA LEU A 169 1.00 4.87 -2.76
C LEU A 169 2.04 5.94 -3.12
N GLY A 170 3.07 6.11 -2.27
CA GLY A 170 4.20 7.00 -2.54
C GLY A 170 5.14 6.43 -3.61
N GLU A 171 5.86 7.31 -4.32
CA GLU A 171 6.98 6.88 -5.17
C GLU A 171 8.04 6.12 -4.37
N PHE A 172 8.31 6.62 -3.16
CA PHE A 172 9.16 5.96 -2.17
C PHE A 172 8.29 5.32 -1.10
N LEU A 173 8.70 4.15 -0.61
CA LEU A 173 7.96 3.43 0.41
C LEU A 173 8.88 2.77 1.45
N PHE A 174 8.41 2.71 2.69
CA PHE A 174 8.99 1.88 3.73
C PHE A 174 8.44 0.46 3.62
N SER A 175 9.24 -0.45 3.05
CA SER A 175 8.80 -1.81 2.68
C SER A 175 8.54 -2.73 3.87
N ALA A 176 9.12 -2.44 5.03
CA ALA A 176 9.08 -3.31 6.21
C ALA A 176 9.55 -4.76 5.95
N LYS A 177 10.42 -4.99 4.96
CA LYS A 177 10.91 -6.32 4.58
C LYS A 177 11.47 -7.13 5.75
N ASN A 178 12.11 -6.44 6.70
CA ASN A 178 12.71 -7.05 7.89
C ASN A 178 11.90 -6.79 9.17
N GLY A 179 10.65 -6.34 9.05
CA GLY A 179 9.84 -5.83 10.16
C GLY A 179 9.79 -4.30 10.22
N THR A 180 9.09 -3.78 11.24
CA THR A 180 9.00 -2.33 11.48
C THR A 180 10.31 -1.76 12.00
N VAL A 181 10.49 -0.45 11.80
CA VAL A 181 11.49 0.37 12.51
C VAL A 181 10.78 1.44 13.33
N TYR A 182 11.22 1.66 14.56
CA TYR A 182 10.73 2.72 15.44
C TYR A 182 11.53 4.01 15.25
N SER A 183 10.97 5.16 15.65
CA SER A 183 11.67 6.45 15.52
C SER A 183 13.00 6.47 16.26
N SER A 184 13.08 5.90 17.47
CA SER A 184 14.34 5.80 18.22
C SER A 184 15.41 5.00 17.49
N GLU A 185 15.05 3.89 16.85
CA GLU A 185 15.98 3.05 16.08
C GLU A 185 16.44 3.73 14.80
N ALA A 186 15.50 4.34 14.06
CA ALA A 186 15.75 5.02 12.80
C ALA A 186 16.62 6.27 12.99
N LEU A 187 16.43 6.99 14.09
CA LEU A 187 17.22 8.16 14.46
C LEU A 187 18.61 7.79 15.00
N ALA A 188 18.74 6.68 15.73
CA ALA A 188 20.03 6.22 16.28
C ALA A 188 20.96 5.63 15.22
N ASP A 189 20.41 4.91 14.24
CA ASP A 189 21.15 4.38 13.08
C ASP A 189 20.24 4.36 11.85
N PRO A 190 20.35 5.35 10.94
CA PRO A 190 19.50 5.43 9.77
C PRO A 190 19.78 4.33 8.73
N TYR A 191 20.79 3.48 8.93
CA TYR A 191 21.11 2.31 8.09
C TYR A 191 20.92 0.97 8.82
N ASN A 192 20.21 0.97 9.96
CA ASN A 192 19.94 -0.27 10.67
C ASN A 192 19.15 -1.27 9.80
N LYS A 193 19.21 -2.56 10.15
CA LYS A 193 18.63 -3.65 9.35
C LYS A 193 17.11 -3.52 9.09
N TYR A 194 16.38 -2.75 9.90
CA TYR A 194 14.95 -2.53 9.73
C TYR A 194 14.65 -1.36 8.78
N MET A 195 15.61 -0.46 8.50
CA MET A 195 15.50 0.67 7.54
C MET A 195 15.45 0.18 6.09
N THR A 196 14.35 -0.46 5.73
CA THR A 196 14.12 -1.10 4.43
C THR A 196 13.23 -0.23 3.54
N LEU A 197 13.86 0.65 2.76
CA LEU A 197 13.18 1.48 1.77
C LEU A 197 13.14 0.79 0.40
N ASP A 198 12.10 1.09 -0.36
CA ASP A 198 11.95 0.66 -1.76
C ASP A 198 11.31 1.78 -2.59
N ARG A 199 11.31 1.63 -3.92
CA ARG A 199 10.76 2.57 -4.90
C ARG A 199 10.33 1.83 -6.18
N ASP A 200 9.97 2.54 -7.25
CA ASP A 200 9.67 1.92 -8.56
C ASP A 200 8.54 0.88 -8.49
N PHE A 201 7.44 1.22 -7.79
CA PHE A 201 6.26 0.35 -7.64
C PHE A 201 4.98 1.01 -8.15
N LEU A 202 4.34 1.88 -7.36
CA LEU A 202 3.17 2.62 -7.84
C LEU A 202 3.61 4.03 -8.24
N ILE A 203 3.26 4.43 -9.46
CA ILE A 203 3.45 5.79 -9.94
C ILE A 203 2.06 6.41 -9.97
N LEU A 204 1.76 7.29 -9.01
CA LEU A 204 0.44 7.90 -8.86
C LEU A 204 0.52 9.43 -8.94
N PRO A 205 -0.55 10.12 -9.37
CA PRO A 205 -0.55 11.58 -9.49
C PRO A 205 -0.19 12.23 -8.16
N TYR A 206 0.65 13.27 -8.19
CA TYR A 206 1.09 14.01 -7.01
C TYR A 206 1.92 13.24 -5.97
N MET A 207 2.23 11.96 -6.22
CA MET A 207 3.05 11.13 -5.33
C MET A 207 4.53 11.08 -5.73
N GLU A 208 4.92 11.83 -6.77
CA GLU A 208 6.32 12.02 -7.17
C GLU A 208 7.13 12.61 -6.00
N LYS A 209 8.26 11.97 -5.70
CA LYS A 209 9.19 12.27 -4.61
C LYS A 209 8.56 12.21 -3.22
N VAL A 210 7.40 11.54 -3.08
CA VAL A 210 6.69 11.40 -1.82
C VAL A 210 7.01 10.06 -1.17
N ILE A 211 7.27 10.10 0.14
CA ILE A 211 7.15 8.95 1.04
C ILE A 211 6.02 9.18 2.04
N THR A 212 5.24 8.14 2.31
CA THR A 212 4.09 8.18 3.22
C THR A 212 4.33 7.35 4.48
N ASP A 213 3.75 7.78 5.60
CA ASP A 213 3.72 7.00 6.84
C ASP A 213 2.35 7.11 7.53
N SER A 214 1.81 5.96 7.94
CA SER A 214 0.49 5.83 8.56
C SER A 214 0.61 5.69 10.09
N HIS A 215 -0.51 5.64 10.81
CA HIS A 215 -0.56 5.51 12.27
C HIS A 215 0.36 6.51 13.00
N PHE A 216 0.43 7.73 12.46
CA PHE A 216 1.63 8.55 12.57
C PHE A 216 1.93 8.99 14.01
N VAL A 217 1.03 9.75 14.64
CA VAL A 217 1.19 10.16 16.04
C VAL A 217 1.07 8.96 17.00
N THR A 218 0.05 8.10 16.80
CA THR A 218 -0.25 6.97 17.71
C THR A 218 0.97 6.07 17.95
N ARG A 219 1.87 5.96 16.97
CA ARG A 219 3.07 5.11 17.02
C ARG A 219 4.38 5.87 17.02
N ASP A 220 4.33 7.18 17.32
CA ASP A 220 5.47 8.10 17.33
C ASP A 220 6.38 7.95 16.10
N ARG A 221 5.89 8.33 14.92
CA ARG A 221 6.55 8.03 13.62
C ARG A 221 7.22 9.22 12.94
N MET A 222 7.25 10.40 13.57
CA MET A 222 7.94 11.56 13.01
C MET A 222 9.44 11.31 12.82
N GLY A 223 10.11 10.72 13.82
CA GLY A 223 11.55 10.46 13.74
C GLY A 223 11.93 9.49 12.62
N ARG A 224 11.18 8.40 12.46
CA ARG A 224 11.43 7.47 11.36
C ARG A 224 11.10 8.07 9.99
N LEU A 225 10.04 8.89 9.88
CA LEU A 225 9.75 9.59 8.62
C LEU A 225 10.88 10.54 8.23
N MET A 226 11.42 11.31 9.20
CA MET A 226 12.61 12.14 8.98
C MET A 226 13.82 11.31 8.52
N ALA A 227 14.06 10.17 9.14
CA ALA A 227 15.15 9.27 8.76
C ALA A 227 14.95 8.69 7.35
N PHE A 228 13.73 8.34 6.95
CA PHE A 228 13.45 7.90 5.58
C PHE A 228 13.74 9.01 4.56
N MET A 229 13.26 10.22 4.82
CA MET A 229 13.52 11.39 3.98
C MET A 229 15.04 11.67 3.85
N ALA A 230 15.77 11.61 4.97
CA ALA A 230 17.22 11.77 4.98
C ALA A 230 17.92 10.71 4.11
N ARG A 231 17.52 9.44 4.23
CA ARG A 231 18.06 8.33 3.44
C ARG A 231 17.78 8.49 1.94
N ILE A 232 16.58 8.88 1.55
CA ILE A 232 16.21 9.13 0.14
C ILE A 232 17.13 10.17 -0.50
N ILE A 233 17.41 11.27 0.21
CA ILE A 233 18.33 12.31 -0.27
C ILE A 233 19.77 11.80 -0.26
N LYS A 234 20.21 11.21 0.87
CA LYS A 234 21.60 10.81 1.07
C LYS A 234 22.05 9.70 0.11
N ASP A 235 21.18 8.75 -0.16
CA ASP A 235 21.44 7.62 -1.07
C ASP A 235 21.25 8.02 -2.56
N GLY A 236 20.97 9.30 -2.83
CA GLY A 236 20.91 9.85 -4.19
C GLY A 236 19.67 9.43 -4.97
N TRP A 237 18.59 9.02 -4.29
CA TRP A 237 17.34 8.64 -4.97
C TRP A 237 16.60 9.86 -5.49
N SER A 238 16.68 10.98 -4.78
CA SER A 238 16.17 12.28 -5.23
C SER A 238 16.91 13.43 -4.55
N SER A 239 17.06 14.56 -5.24
CA SER A 239 17.61 15.80 -4.66
C SER A 239 16.62 16.54 -3.74
N MET A 240 15.35 16.14 -3.76
CA MET A 240 14.31 16.63 -2.85
C MET A 240 13.31 15.54 -2.51
N VAL A 241 12.73 15.60 -1.32
CA VAL A 241 11.77 14.62 -0.83
C VAL A 241 10.64 15.28 -0.08
N LYS A 242 9.45 14.70 -0.22
CA LYS A 242 8.22 15.09 0.45
C LYS A 242 7.80 13.95 1.39
N GLY A 243 7.42 14.28 2.61
CA GLY A 243 6.90 13.32 3.59
C GLY A 243 5.43 13.58 3.86
N ILE A 244 4.61 12.53 3.95
CA ILE A 244 3.22 12.63 4.39
C ILE A 244 2.98 11.65 5.55
N GLY A 245 2.85 12.18 6.76
CA GLY A 245 2.40 11.42 7.93
C GLY A 245 0.90 11.57 8.12
N VAL A 246 0.14 10.49 8.30
CA VAL A 246 -1.31 10.54 8.56
C VAL A 246 -1.65 9.74 9.81
N ASP A 247 -2.40 10.39 10.71
CA ASP A 247 -2.87 9.79 11.96
C ASP A 247 -3.91 8.68 11.72
N GLU A 248 -4.11 7.83 12.73
CA GLU A 248 -5.25 6.92 12.74
C GLU A 248 -6.58 7.71 12.66
N GLU A 249 -7.63 7.06 12.16
CA GLU A 249 -8.96 7.66 11.99
C GLU A 249 -8.93 8.98 11.21
N THR A 250 -7.99 9.10 10.28
CA THR A 250 -7.73 10.30 9.47
C THR A 250 -7.35 9.92 8.04
N ALA A 251 -7.85 10.68 7.07
CA ALA A 251 -7.54 10.50 5.67
C ALA A 251 -7.26 11.85 4.98
N VAL A 252 -6.29 11.85 4.08
CA VAL A 252 -6.06 12.94 3.12
C VAL A 252 -6.74 12.56 1.81
N CYS A 253 -7.78 13.31 1.44
CA CYS A 253 -8.52 13.13 0.20
C CYS A 253 -8.06 14.18 -0.82
N VAL A 254 -7.31 13.73 -1.82
CA VAL A 254 -6.68 14.55 -2.86
C VAL A 254 -7.54 14.51 -4.13
N GLU A 255 -7.90 15.68 -4.60
CA GLU A 255 -8.65 15.93 -5.83
C GLU A 255 -7.76 15.83 -7.07
N GLY A 256 -8.37 15.67 -8.25
CA GLY A 256 -7.66 15.61 -9.53
C GLY A 256 -6.89 16.88 -9.93
N ASN A 257 -6.99 17.95 -9.16
CA ASN A 257 -6.18 19.18 -9.30
C ASN A 257 -5.11 19.32 -8.20
N GLY A 258 -4.91 18.29 -7.38
CA GLY A 258 -3.95 18.26 -6.29
C GLY A 258 -4.42 18.91 -4.99
N SER A 259 -5.60 19.55 -4.97
CA SER A 259 -6.20 20.07 -3.74
C SER A 259 -6.56 18.92 -2.81
N ALA A 260 -6.24 19.05 -1.53
CA ALA A 260 -6.43 18.01 -0.54
C ALA A 260 -7.21 18.56 0.66
N SER A 261 -8.17 17.75 1.11
CA SER A 261 -8.91 17.95 2.36
C SER A 261 -8.58 16.84 3.34
N ILE A 262 -8.53 17.18 4.63
CA ILE A 262 -8.31 16.22 5.71
C ILE A 262 -9.69 15.83 6.24
N LYS A 263 -9.95 14.53 6.36
CA LYS A 263 -11.19 13.97 6.92
C LYS A 263 -10.84 13.10 8.12
N GLY A 264 -11.74 13.05 9.09
CA GLY A 264 -11.54 12.27 10.32
C GLY A 264 -11.13 13.13 11.51
N LYS A 265 -10.55 12.48 12.53
CA LYS A 265 -10.39 13.07 13.88
C LYS A 265 -8.99 13.60 14.18
N GLY A 266 -7.97 13.11 13.47
CA GLY A 266 -6.57 13.46 13.70
C GLY A 266 -6.05 14.47 12.68
N TYR A 267 -4.74 14.40 12.43
CA TYR A 267 -4.02 15.32 11.57
C TYR A 267 -3.25 14.60 10.46
N ALA A 268 -2.98 15.34 9.40
CA ALA A 268 -1.96 15.01 8.41
C ALA A 268 -0.79 15.99 8.54
N TYR A 269 0.42 15.47 8.32
CA TYR A 269 1.67 16.20 8.44
C TYR A 269 2.40 16.16 7.11
N PHE A 270 2.61 17.32 6.51
CA PHE A 270 3.28 17.46 5.22
C PHE A 270 4.67 18.03 5.43
N LEU A 271 5.69 17.24 5.09
CA LEU A 271 7.09 17.58 5.24
C LEU A 271 7.74 17.79 3.88
N TYR A 272 8.75 18.65 3.82
CA TYR A 272 9.53 18.88 2.61
C TYR A 272 10.99 19.08 2.95
N SER A 273 11.90 18.51 2.15
CA SER A 273 13.30 18.92 2.20
C SER A 273 13.97 18.77 0.84
N SER A 274 14.80 19.75 0.51
CA SER A 274 15.80 19.70 -0.57
C SER A 274 17.22 19.85 -0.02
N LYS A 275 17.39 19.71 1.29
CA LYS A 275 18.68 19.83 1.98
C LYS A 275 19.29 18.44 2.15
N VAL A 276 20.59 18.34 1.90
CA VAL A 276 21.35 17.15 2.28
C VAL A 276 21.45 17.11 3.81
N PRO A 277 21.14 15.98 4.48
CA PRO A 277 21.29 15.87 5.92
C PRO A 277 22.76 16.06 6.33
N GLU A 278 22.98 16.77 7.44
CA GLU A 278 24.32 17.05 7.98
C GLU A 278 25.04 15.75 8.36
N VAL A 279 24.32 14.81 8.98
CA VAL A 279 24.82 13.47 9.31
C VAL A 279 23.75 12.44 8.97
N CYS A 280 24.05 11.56 8.02
CA CYS A 280 23.26 10.37 7.73
C CYS A 280 24.24 9.28 7.25
N GLN A 281 24.70 8.44 8.18
CA GLN A 281 25.72 7.43 7.96
C GLN A 281 25.42 6.17 8.79
N PRO A 282 25.91 4.99 8.41
CA PRO A 282 25.71 3.78 9.20
C PRO A 282 26.23 3.90 10.63
N LYS A 283 25.47 3.33 11.58
CA LYS A 283 25.80 3.27 13.02
C LYS A 283 26.06 4.64 13.67
N THR A 284 25.53 5.71 13.06
CA THR A 284 25.72 7.08 13.53
C THR A 284 24.36 7.74 13.67
N PRO A 285 24.06 8.40 14.81
CA PRO A 285 22.81 9.12 14.98
C PRO A 285 22.57 10.19 13.91
N LEU A 286 21.32 10.33 13.47
CA LEU A 286 20.93 11.25 12.42
C LEU A 286 21.05 12.71 12.89
N THR A 287 21.65 13.55 12.05
CA THR A 287 21.48 15.01 12.12
C THR A 287 20.88 15.49 10.80
N PHE A 288 19.65 16.01 10.89
CA PHE A 288 18.89 16.57 9.77
C PHE A 288 18.04 17.74 10.27
N LEU A 289 18.45 18.96 9.93
CA LEU A 289 17.97 20.16 10.63
C LEU A 289 16.96 21.00 9.84
N ASN A 290 16.06 21.64 10.57
CA ASN A 290 15.15 22.69 10.10
C ASN A 290 14.31 22.23 8.91
N ILE A 291 13.63 21.09 9.08
CA ILE A 291 12.72 20.49 8.10
C ILE A 291 11.33 21.11 8.29
N PRO A 292 10.79 21.85 7.30
CA PRO A 292 9.45 22.37 7.35
C PRO A 292 8.41 21.26 7.51
N VAL A 293 7.46 21.51 8.41
CA VAL A 293 6.27 20.68 8.63
C VAL A 293 5.05 21.57 8.56
N TYR A 294 4.04 21.12 7.81
CA TYR A 294 2.70 21.69 7.83
C TYR A 294 1.72 20.67 8.41
N LYS A 295 1.16 20.96 9.58
CA LYS A 295 0.14 20.14 10.23
C LYS A 295 -1.25 20.64 9.85
N ALA A 296 -2.07 19.75 9.32
CA ALA A 296 -3.43 20.04 8.87
C ALA A 296 -4.44 19.10 9.53
N GLY A 297 -5.49 19.67 10.12
CA GLY A 297 -6.70 18.96 10.57
C GLY A 297 -7.86 19.20 9.61
N SER A 298 -9.07 18.80 9.99
CA SER A 298 -10.26 18.85 9.14
C SER A 298 -10.68 20.25 8.66
N SER A 299 -10.28 21.32 9.35
CA SER A 299 -10.52 22.70 8.95
C SER A 299 -9.48 23.27 7.97
N ALA A 300 -8.39 22.55 7.75
CA ALA A 300 -7.27 22.99 6.92
C ALA A 300 -7.36 22.39 5.52
N THR A 301 -6.69 23.05 4.58
CA THR A 301 -6.49 22.55 3.22
C THR A 301 -5.01 22.45 2.91
N PHE A 302 -4.67 21.57 1.98
CA PHE A 302 -3.34 21.47 1.39
C PHE A 302 -3.46 21.30 -0.12
N ASN A 303 -2.41 21.60 -0.88
CA ASN A 303 -2.35 21.29 -2.30
C ASN A 303 -1.02 20.59 -2.59
N LEU A 304 -1.08 19.34 -3.07
CA LEU A 304 0.12 18.52 -3.30
C LEU A 304 0.90 18.96 -4.55
N SER A 305 0.25 19.63 -5.50
CA SER A 305 0.91 20.15 -6.71
C SER A 305 1.82 21.33 -6.40
N THR A 306 1.36 22.27 -5.56
CA THR A 306 2.14 23.44 -5.12
C THR A 306 2.90 23.20 -3.82
N TRP A 307 2.54 22.14 -3.09
CA TRP A 307 3.04 21.82 -1.75
C TRP A 307 2.79 22.93 -0.72
N THR A 308 1.60 23.51 -0.74
CA THR A 308 1.19 24.63 0.13
C THR A 308 -0.12 24.34 0.83
N GLY A 309 -0.30 24.85 2.06
CA GLY A 309 -1.56 24.72 2.79
C GLY A 309 -2.08 26.02 3.37
N SER A 310 -3.36 26.00 3.76
CA SER A 310 -4.03 27.09 4.49
C SER A 310 -4.87 26.55 5.65
N GLY A 311 -4.98 27.31 6.74
CA GLY A 311 -5.78 26.96 7.93
C GLY A 311 -5.16 25.94 8.90
N GLY A 312 -3.91 25.55 8.69
CA GLY A 312 -3.14 24.64 9.54
C GLY A 312 -2.00 25.32 10.30
N VAL A 313 -1.08 24.53 10.84
CA VAL A 313 0.05 24.99 11.65
C VAL A 313 1.37 24.68 10.95
N SER A 314 2.16 25.71 10.68
CA SER A 314 3.52 25.57 10.16
C SER A 314 4.55 25.60 11.29
N TYR A 315 5.50 24.69 11.26
CA TYR A 315 6.64 24.66 12.16
C TYR A 315 7.84 23.98 11.48
N THR A 316 8.96 23.90 12.18
CA THR A 316 10.10 23.10 11.72
C THR A 316 10.45 22.06 12.76
N ILE A 317 10.95 20.93 12.27
CA ILE A 317 11.49 19.87 13.08
C ILE A 317 12.96 19.62 12.71
N SER A 318 13.76 19.31 13.72
CA SER A 318 15.17 18.95 13.57
C SER A 318 15.41 17.62 14.27
N ALA A 319 16.21 16.76 13.67
CA ALA A 319 16.91 15.70 14.36
C ALA A 319 18.35 16.15 14.56
N GLU A 320 18.83 16.22 15.79
CA GLU A 320 20.23 16.56 16.08
C GLU A 320 20.82 15.45 16.96
N ASN A 321 21.84 14.76 16.45
CA ASN A 321 22.44 13.60 17.11
C ASN A 321 21.38 12.55 17.55
N GLY A 322 20.40 12.30 16.69
CA GLY A 322 19.30 11.36 16.93
C GLY A 322 18.19 11.86 17.86
N VAL A 323 18.21 13.12 18.31
CA VAL A 323 17.19 13.70 19.19
C VAL A 323 16.32 14.67 18.41
N LEU A 324 14.99 14.51 18.50
CA LEU A 324 14.05 15.43 17.87
C LEU A 324 13.86 16.71 18.70
N SER A 325 13.83 17.84 18.00
CA SER A 325 13.41 19.13 18.53
C SER A 325 12.50 19.84 17.52
N SER A 326 11.65 20.74 18.01
CA SER A 326 10.63 21.39 17.20
C SER A 326 10.45 22.84 17.60
N THR A 327 10.13 23.70 16.63
CA THR A 327 9.79 25.11 16.88
C THR A 327 8.36 25.32 17.34
N GLN A 328 7.56 24.26 17.51
CA GLN A 328 6.23 24.39 18.11
C GLN A 328 6.30 24.86 19.56
N SER A 329 5.19 25.43 20.04
CA SER A 329 5.03 25.81 21.44
C SER A 329 5.32 24.65 22.38
N GLY A 330 6.20 24.88 23.35
CA GLY A 330 6.65 23.86 24.30
C GLY A 330 7.52 22.76 23.71
N GLY A 331 8.06 22.93 22.49
CA GLY A 331 8.93 21.95 21.84
C GLY A 331 8.22 20.68 21.37
N LYS A 332 6.87 20.71 21.26
CA LYS A 332 6.09 19.53 20.83
C LYS A 332 6.44 19.11 19.41
N ILE A 333 6.60 17.81 19.21
CA ILE A 333 6.89 17.23 17.89
C ILE A 333 5.67 17.27 16.96
N TYR A 334 4.48 17.09 17.53
CA TYR A 334 3.20 17.03 16.84
C TYR A 334 2.27 18.15 17.27
#